data_AF-A0A2A6PFS0-F1
#
_entry.id   AF-A0A2A6PFS0-F1
#
_cell.length_a   1.000
_cell.length_b   1.000
_cell.length_c   1.000
_cell.angle_alpha   90.00
_cell.angle_beta   90.00
_cell.angle_gamma   90.00
#
_symmetry.space_group_name_H-M   'P 1'
#
loop_
_entity.id
_entity.type
_entity.pdbx_description
1 polymer ?
#
loop_
_entity_poly.entity_id
_entity_poly.type
_entity_poly.pdbx_seq_one_letter_code
_entity_poly.pdbx_strand_id
1 'polypeptide(L)'
;MMSANFDDLSAAVRYALETTRATTVCPFHDEVMIRVGDDAAESHAYERAKRILKSDGTAHQPDAVRQEIGRQLAIAADGRCPKCDRTGAAG
;
A
#
# COMPACT_ATOMS: atom_id res chain seq x y z
N MET A 1 -6.22 -9.29 21.46
CA MET A 1 -5.13 -8.30 21.31
C MET A 1 -4.21 -8.58 20.09
N MET A 2 -4.61 -9.42 19.12
CA MET A 2 -3.82 -9.62 17.88
C MET A 2 -4.08 -8.55 16.81
N SER A 3 -5.23 -7.88 16.83
CA SER A 3 -5.65 -6.97 15.74
C SER A 3 -4.80 -5.70 15.65
N ALA A 4 -4.44 -5.09 16.79
CA ALA A 4 -3.65 -3.86 16.81
C ALA A 4 -2.31 -4.00 16.06
N ASN A 5 -1.61 -5.12 16.24
CA ASN A 5 -0.33 -5.36 15.54
C ASN A 5 -0.52 -5.54 14.01
N PHE A 6 -1.64 -6.10 13.57
CA PHE A 6 -1.95 -6.22 12.14
C PHE A 6 -2.40 -4.88 11.55
N ASP A 7 -3.13 -4.08 12.32
CA ASP A 7 -3.55 -2.73 11.94
C ASP A 7 -2.31 -1.81 11.81
N ASP A 8 -1.36 -1.88 12.76
CA ASP A 8 -0.11 -1.13 12.72
C ASP A 8 0.77 -1.54 11.52
N LEU A 9 0.87 -2.85 11.24
CA LEU A 9 1.57 -3.36 10.06
C LEU A 9 0.93 -2.85 8.76
N SER A 10 -0.40 -2.95 8.65
CA SER A 10 -1.12 -2.56 7.44
C SER A 10 -1.03 -1.04 7.22
N ALA A 11 -1.15 -0.25 8.29
CA ALA A 11 -1.00 1.20 8.24
C ALA A 11 0.43 1.62 7.84
N ALA A 12 1.45 1.00 8.42
CA ALA A 12 2.85 1.28 8.08
C ALA A 12 3.18 0.93 6.63
N VAL A 13 2.70 -0.22 6.13
CA VAL A 13 2.87 -0.61 4.73
C VAL A 13 2.13 0.33 3.80
N ARG A 14 0.87 0.67 4.09
CA ARG A 14 0.10 1.61 3.27
C ARG A 14 0.80 2.95 3.17
N TYR A 15 1.22 3.51 4.30
CA TYR A 15 1.96 4.76 4.34
C TYR A 15 3.29 4.67 3.57
N ALA A 16 4.01 3.55 3.66
CA ALA A 16 5.25 3.37 2.92
C ALA A 16 5.02 3.36 1.40
N LEU A 17 3.99 2.64 0.94
CA LEU A 17 3.63 2.55 -0.49
C LEU A 17 3.22 3.92 -1.07
N GLU A 18 2.41 4.68 -0.33
CA GLU A 18 1.98 6.03 -0.75
C GLU A 18 3.15 7.01 -0.81
N THR A 19 3.99 7.01 0.23
CA THR A 19 5.10 7.98 0.31
C THR A 19 6.26 7.67 -0.64
N THR A 20 6.41 6.43 -1.12
CA THR A 20 7.37 6.08 -2.17
C THR A 20 6.77 6.14 -3.58
N ARG A 21 5.49 6.50 -3.71
CA ARG A 21 4.74 6.47 -4.98
C ARG A 21 4.72 5.09 -5.64
N ALA A 22 4.79 4.01 -4.85
CA ALA A 22 4.44 2.68 -5.34
C ALA A 22 2.94 2.62 -5.64
N THR A 23 2.15 3.24 -4.77
CA THR A 23 0.71 3.41 -4.94
C THR A 23 0.29 4.86 -4.71
N THR A 24 -0.92 5.18 -5.16
CA THR A 24 -1.64 6.41 -4.81
C THR A 24 -3.10 6.07 -4.56
N VAL A 25 -3.77 6.88 -3.74
CA VAL A 25 -5.24 6.84 -3.62
C VAL A 25 -5.86 7.62 -4.78
N CYS A 26 -7.01 7.17 -5.29
CA CYS A 26 -7.76 7.93 -6.27
C CYS A 26 -8.32 9.22 -5.64
N PRO A 27 -8.15 10.40 -6.27
CA PRO A 27 -8.63 11.66 -5.69
C PRO A 27 -10.15 11.77 -5.59
N PHE A 28 -10.90 10.89 -6.27
CA PHE A 28 -12.38 10.88 -6.26
C PHE A 28 -12.98 9.66 -5.55
N HIS A 29 -12.15 8.65 -5.24
CA HIS A 29 -12.57 7.38 -4.65
C HIS A 29 -11.50 6.98 -3.62
N ASP A 30 -11.65 7.43 -2.38
CA ASP A 30 -10.67 7.27 -1.30
C ASP A 30 -10.43 5.81 -0.89
N GLU A 31 -11.37 4.93 -1.24
CA GLU A 31 -11.27 3.49 -1.07
C GLU A 31 -10.48 2.79 -2.17
N VAL A 32 -10.14 3.48 -3.26
CA VAL A 32 -9.43 2.90 -4.40
C VAL A 32 -7.95 3.27 -4.36
N MET A 33 -7.13 2.27 -4.05
CA MET A 33 -5.68 2.33 -4.24
C MET A 33 -5.31 1.98 -5.68
N ILE A 34 -4.38 2.72 -6.26
CA ILE A 34 -3.90 2.57 -7.64
C ILE A 34 -2.40 2.34 -7.57
N ARG A 35 -1.91 1.25 -8.19
CA ARG A 35 -0.49 1.00 -8.39
C ARG A 35 0.01 1.87 -9.54
N VAL A 36 1.00 2.71 -9.24
CA VAL A 36 1.57 3.70 -10.18
C VAL A 36 3.09 3.66 -10.26
N GLY A 37 3.75 3.06 -9.26
CA GLY A 37 5.20 2.88 -9.26
C GLY A 37 5.64 1.58 -9.92
N ASP A 38 6.94 1.48 -10.14
CA ASP A 38 7.61 0.27 -10.62
C ASP A 38 8.16 -0.59 -9.46
N ASP A 39 8.82 -1.69 -9.80
CA ASP A 39 9.47 -2.58 -8.84
C ASP A 39 10.47 -1.86 -7.91
N ALA A 40 11.08 -0.76 -8.37
CA ALA A 40 11.99 0.04 -7.56
C ALA A 40 11.24 0.84 -6.50
N ALA A 41 10.10 1.45 -6.85
CA ALA A 41 9.22 2.10 -5.89
C ALA A 41 8.67 1.14 -4.83
N GLU A 42 8.31 -0.09 -5.24
CA GLU A 42 7.86 -1.17 -4.34
C GLU A 42 8.99 -1.62 -3.40
N SER A 43 10.21 -1.80 -3.92
CA SER A 43 11.40 -2.15 -3.12
C SER A 43 11.74 -1.06 -2.10
N HIS A 44 11.61 0.22 -2.48
CA HIS A 44 11.75 1.34 -1.56
C HIS A 44 10.66 1.36 -0.49
N ALA A 45 9.42 1.01 -0.85
CA ALA A 45 8.33 0.91 0.13
C ALA A 45 8.63 -0.16 1.18
N TYR A 46 9.16 -1.31 0.76
CA TYR A 46 9.55 -2.40 1.67
C TYR A 46 10.62 -1.97 2.68
N GLU A 47 11.71 -1.35 2.22
CA GLU A 47 12.76 -0.87 3.13
C GLU A 47 12.27 0.25 4.05
N ARG A 48 11.34 1.10 3.58
CA ARG A 48 10.73 2.13 4.40
C ARG A 48 9.82 1.56 5.48
N ALA A 49 8.93 0.62 5.13
CA ALA A 49 8.04 -0.04 6.09
C ALA A 49 8.83 -0.74 7.21
N LYS A 50 9.92 -1.45 6.86
CA LYS A 50 10.83 -2.06 7.84
C LYS A 50 11.42 -1.05 8.81
N ARG A 51 11.81 0.15 8.33
CA ARG A 51 12.38 1.20 9.18
C ARG A 51 11.35 1.77 10.15
N ILE A 52 10.13 2.02 9.68
CA ILE A 52 9.02 2.53 10.50
C ILE A 52 8.73 1.55 11.64
N LEU A 53 8.45 0.29 11.30
CA LEU A 53 8.09 -0.73 12.28
C LEU A 53 9.22 -1.00 13.29
N LYS A 54 10.48 -0.95 12.85
CA LYS A 54 11.64 -1.06 13.73
C LYS A 54 11.72 0.12 14.71
N SER A 55 11.45 1.34 14.24
CA SER A 55 11.44 2.54 15.08
C SER A 55 10.30 2.54 16.10
N ASP A 56 9.15 1.95 15.76
CA ASP A 56 8.00 1.85 16.66
C ASP A 56 8.16 0.74 17.73
N GLY A 57 9.29 0.02 17.72
CA GLY A 57 9.59 -1.05 18.68
C GLY A 57 8.85 -2.36 18.39
N THR A 58 8.08 -2.41 17.30
CA THR A 58 7.29 -3.59 16.94
C THR A 58 8.13 -4.57 16.14
N ALA A 59 8.36 -5.75 16.70
CA ALA A 59 9.14 -6.82 16.08
C ALA A 59 8.31 -7.57 15.03
N HIS A 60 8.12 -6.98 13.85
CA HIS A 60 7.56 -7.70 12.71
C HIS A 60 8.64 -8.48 11.97
N GLN A 61 8.31 -9.71 11.57
CA GLN A 61 9.18 -10.49 10.70
C GLN A 61 9.25 -9.85 9.31
N PRO A 62 10.42 -9.80 8.66
CA PRO A 62 10.55 -9.29 7.29
C PRO A 62 9.56 -9.91 6.30
N ASP A 63 9.25 -11.20 6.48
CA ASP A 63 8.28 -11.91 5.66
C ASP A 63 6.84 -11.42 5.86
N ALA A 64 6.48 -10.96 7.06
CA ALA A 64 5.17 -10.37 7.31
C ALA A 64 5.00 -9.04 6.56
N VAL A 65 6.06 -8.21 6.53
CA VAL A 65 6.07 -6.95 5.76
C VAL A 65 5.96 -7.24 4.26
N ARG A 66 6.71 -8.24 3.77
CA ARG A 66 6.67 -8.64 2.35
C ARG A 66 5.29 -9.17 1.95
N GLN A 67 4.69 -10.03 2.76
CA GLN A 67 3.34 -10.56 2.50
C GLN A 67 2.29 -9.44 2.49
N GLU A 68 2.39 -8.50 3.42
CA GLU A 68 1.45 -7.38 3.50
C GLU A 68 1.58 -6.43 2.30
N ILE A 69 2.80 -6.14 1.85
CA ILE A 69 3.04 -5.37 0.61
C ILE A 69 2.41 -6.08 -0.58
N GLY A 70 2.68 -7.38 -0.74
CA GLY A 70 2.09 -8.17 -1.82
C GLY A 70 0.56 -8.16 -1.79
N ARG A 71 -0.03 -8.26 -0.60
CA ARG A 71 -1.49 -8.18 -0.40
C ARG A 71 -2.05 -6.82 -0.81
N GLN A 72 -1.44 -5.72 -0.39
CA GLN A 72 -1.92 -4.37 -0.73
C GLN A 72 -1.75 -4.05 -2.21
N LEU A 73 -0.64 -4.48 -2.83
CA LEU A 73 -0.43 -4.32 -4.27
C LEU A 73 -1.41 -5.18 -5.08
N ALA A 74 -1.73 -6.40 -4.63
CA ALA A 74 -2.66 -7.28 -5.31
C ALA A 74 -4.12 -6.77 -5.32
N ILE A 75 -4.51 -5.97 -4.31
CA ILE A 75 -5.83 -5.32 -4.27
C ILE A 75 -5.87 -3.97 -4.99
N ALA A 76 -4.70 -3.38 -5.28
CA ALA A 76 -4.63 -2.09 -5.96
C ALA A 76 -5.02 -2.24 -7.43
N ALA A 77 -5.66 -1.21 -7.97
CA ALA A 77 -5.94 -1.13 -9.39
C ALA A 77 -4.67 -0.78 -10.18
N ASP A 78 -4.50 -1.36 -11.36
CA ASP A 78 -3.33 -1.08 -12.20
C ASP A 78 -3.53 0.18 -13.03
N GLY A 79 -2.70 1.20 -12.76
CA GLY A 79 -2.57 2.43 -13.54
C GLY A 79 -3.75 3.42 -13.45
N ARG A 80 -5.00 2.95 -13.33
CA ARG A 80 -6.19 3.83 -13.25
C ARG A 80 -7.24 3.31 -12.27
N CYS A 81 -8.05 4.23 -11.76
CA CYS A 81 -9.21 3.91 -10.93
C CYS A 81 -10.34 3.29 -11.78
N PRO A 82 -10.78 2.04 -11.50
CA PRO A 82 -11.85 1.41 -12.25
C PRO A 82 -13.22 2.09 -12.08
N LYS A 83 -13.43 2.84 -10.99
CA LYS A 83 -14.67 3.60 -10.78
C LYS A 83 -14.74 4.87 -11.64
N CYS A 84 -13.59 5.53 -11.86
CA CYS A 84 -13.49 6.63 -12.81
C CYS A 84 -13.78 6.14 -14.23
N ASP A 85 -13.20 5.01 -14.64
CA ASP A 85 -13.38 4.46 -15.99
C ASP A 85 -14.85 4.07 -16.27
N ARG A 86 -15.59 3.58 -15.27
CA ARG A 86 -17.04 3.30 -15.41
C ARG A 86 -17.89 4.56 -15.58
N THR A 87 -17.48 5.68 -14.97
CA THR A 87 -18.24 6.93 -15.02
C THR A 87 -18.08 7.62 -16.38
N GLY A 88 -17.01 7.34 -17.12
CA GLY A 88 -16.79 7.85 -18.49
C GLY A 88 -17.58 7.15 -19.60
N ALA A 89 -18.26 6.02 -19.32
CA ALA A 89 -18.98 5.24 -20.33
C ALA A 89 -20.48 5.61 -20.46
N ALA A 90 -20.96 6.59 -19.70
CA ALA A 90 -22.29 7.18 -19.86
C ALA A 90 -22.16 8.51 -20.61
N GLY A 91 -21.96 8.42 -21.93
CA GLY A 91 -21.97 9.55 -22.87
C GLY A 91 -22.80 9.20 -24.08
#